data_AF-A0AAV4LGE0-F1
#
_entry.id   AF-A0AAV4LGE0-F1
#
_cell.length_a   1.000
_cell.length_b   1.000
_cell.length_c   1.000
_cell.angle_alpha   90.00
_cell.angle_beta   90.00
_cell.angle_gamma   90.00
#
_symmetry.space_group_name_H-M   'P 1'
#
loop_
_entity.id
_entity.type
_entity.pdbx_description
1 polymer ?
#
loop_
_entity_poly.entity_id
_entity_poly.type
_entity_poly.pdbx_seq_one_letter_code
_entity_poly.pdbx_strand_id
1 'polypeptide(L)' 'MYSYDEENYGWEHKLIIEKYEVEDNDPMTAELLHFVDVLRGESEPLVSGEDALETLKVINAIRESADKGQKIYIN' A
#
# COMPACT_ATOMS: atom_id res chain seq x y z
N MET A 1 7.39 -15.29 7.50
CA MET A 1 6.77 -16.32 6.65
C MET A 1 6.27 -17.46 7.53
N TYR A 2 5.12 -18.06 7.18
CA TYR A 2 4.59 -19.25 7.86
C TYR A 2 4.62 -20.42 6.89
N SER A 3 5.20 -21.53 7.31
CA SER A 3 5.29 -22.75 6.50
C SER A 3 5.10 -23.99 7.37
N TYR A 4 4.77 -25.10 6.73
CA TYR A 4 4.85 -26.43 7.34
C TYR A 4 6.22 -27.04 7.06
N ASP A 5 6.60 -27.99 7.91
CA ASP A 5 7.71 -28.88 7.63
C ASP A 5 7.33 -29.83 6.48
N GLU A 6 8.31 -30.26 5.67
CA GLU A 6 8.04 -31.08 4.47
C GLU A 6 7.43 -32.45 4.84
N GLU A 7 7.80 -33.00 6.00
CA GLU A 7 7.32 -34.29 6.48
C GLU A 7 6.11 -34.17 7.43
N ASN A 8 5.85 -32.99 7.99
CA ASN A 8 4.81 -32.75 8.99
C ASN A 8 3.94 -31.55 8.61
N TYR A 9 2.88 -31.82 7.84
CA TYR A 9 1.95 -30.82 7.30
C TYR A 9 0.51 -31.11 7.72
N GLY A 10 -0.30 -30.06 7.84
CA GLY A 10 -1.70 -30.15 8.27
C GLY A 10 -1.99 -29.27 9.48
N TRP A 11 -3.25 -28.88 9.65
CA TRP A 11 -3.74 -27.99 10.72
C TRP A 11 -3.46 -28.47 12.15
N GLU A 12 -3.12 -29.74 12.33
CA GLU A 12 -2.73 -30.38 13.59
C GLU A 12 -1.23 -30.23 13.91
N HIS A 13 -0.42 -29.87 12.91
CA HIS A 13 1.03 -29.73 13.03
C HIS A 13 1.42 -28.26 13.24
N LYS A 14 2.50 -28.03 14.01
CA LYS A 14 2.97 -26.66 14.32
C LYS A 14 3.57 -26.01 13.08
N LEU A 15 3.18 -24.76 12.84
CA LEU A 15 3.78 -23.92 11.81
C LEU A 15 5.21 -23.52 12.21
N ILE A 16 6.10 -23.55 11.23
CA ILE A 16 7.39 -22.89 11.28
C ILE A 16 7.14 -21.40 11.06
N ILE A 17 7.71 -20.58 11.95
CA ILE A 17 7.58 -19.12 11.90
C ILE A 17 8.95 -18.54 11.62
N GLU A 18 9.14 -18.05 10.41
CA GLU A 18 10.28 -17.20 10.08
C GLU A 18 9.87 -15.74 10.28
N LYS A 19 10.61 -15.02 11.13
CA LYS A 19 10.45 -13.58 11.29
C LYS A 19 11.59 -12.89 10.56
N TYR A 20 11.24 -11.94 9.71
CA TYR A 20 12.21 -11.02 9.12
C TYR A 20 12.28 -9.79 10.00
N GLU A 21 13.50 -9.33 10.30
CA GLU A 21 13.69 -8.02 10.87
C GLU A 21 13.40 -7.00 9.77
N VAL A 22 12.46 -6.11 10.05
CA VAL A 22 12.12 -4.97 9.18
C VAL A 22 12.66 -3.74 9.87
N GLU A 23 13.33 -2.89 9.12
CA GLU A 23 13.79 -1.60 9.63
C GLU A 23 12.58 -0.79 10.12
N ASP A 24 12.70 -0.23 11.33
CA ASP A 24 11.69 0.67 11.87
C ASP A 24 11.85 2.03 11.21
N ASN A 25 11.25 2.16 10.03
CA ASN A 25 11.21 3.40 9.27
C ASN A 25 9.84 4.04 9.48
N ASP A 26 9.78 5.08 10.32
CA ASP A 26 8.56 5.86 10.52
C ASP A 26 8.08 6.43 9.16
N PRO A 27 6.92 5.98 8.65
CA PRO A 27 6.53 6.30 7.28
C PRO A 27 6.35 7.81 7.05
N MET A 28 5.90 8.54 8.07
CA MET A 28 5.67 9.99 7.94
C MET A 28 6.98 10.77 7.89
N THR A 29 7.95 10.37 8.71
CA THR A 29 9.30 10.96 8.68
C THR A 29 9.98 10.67 7.34
N ALA A 30 9.90 9.43 6.85
CA ALA A 30 10.45 9.05 5.55
C ALA A 30 9.82 9.85 4.40
N GLU A 31 8.50 9.98 4.40
CA GLU A 31 7.75 10.75 3.39
C GLU A 31 8.17 12.23 3.38
N LEU A 32 8.30 12.85 4.56
CA LEU A 32 8.72 14.25 4.67
C LEU A 32 10.15 14.47 4.18
N LEU A 33 11.06 13.56 4.49
CA LEU A 33 12.45 13.63 3.99
C LEU A 33 12.46 13.51 2.46
N HIS A 34 11.76 12.52 1.91
CA HIS A 34 11.63 12.35 0.45
C HIS A 34 11.03 13.60 -0.21
N PHE A 35 10.00 14.18 0.40
CA PHE A 35 9.37 15.40 -0.12
C PHE A 35 10.37 16.58 -0.18
N VAL A 36 11.23 16.73 0.82
CA VAL A 36 12.28 17.77 0.81
C VAL A 36 13.30 17.50 -0.31
N ASP A 37 13.70 16.26 -0.54
CA ASP A 37 14.64 15.89 -1.60
C ASP A 37 14.06 16.18 -3.00
N VAL A 38 12.76 15.91 -3.19
CA VAL A 38 12.03 16.29 -4.41
C VAL A 38 12.05 17.81 -4.63
N LEU A 39 11.79 18.60 -3.57
CA LEU A 39 11.86 20.06 -3.67
C LEU A 39 13.26 20.59 -4.02
N ARG A 40 14.31 19.86 -3.63
CA ARG A 40 15.70 20.18 -3.99
C ARG A 40 16.09 19.71 -5.39
N GLY A 41 15.27 18.90 -6.05
CA GLY A 41 15.59 18.25 -7.31
C GLY A 41 16.58 17.10 -7.18
N GLU A 42 16.70 16.54 -5.98
CA GLU A 42 17.60 15.42 -5.66
C GLU A 42 16.93 14.06 -5.89
N SER A 43 15.59 14.03 -5.91
CA SER A 43 14.76 12.85 -6.13
C SER A 43 13.54 13.19 -7.01
N GLU A 44 13.03 12.20 -7.74
CA GLU A 44 11.71 12.30 -8.40
C GLU A 44 10.59 11.93 -7.42
N PRO A 45 9.38 12.49 -7.56
CA PRO A 45 8.24 12.12 -6.71
C PRO A 45 7.88 10.65 -6.94
N LEU A 46 7.70 9.88 -5.85
CA LEU A 46 7.26 8.49 -5.93
C LEU A 46 5.80 8.38 -6.42
N VAL A 47 5.00 9.40 -6.12
CA VAL A 47 3.62 9.55 -6.56
C VAL A 47 3.44 10.99 -7.04
N SER A 48 2.99 11.18 -8.28
CA SER A 48 2.75 12.50 -8.84
C SER A 48 1.43 13.10 -8.36
N GLY A 49 1.23 14.40 -8.62
CA GLY A 49 -0.06 15.04 -8.37
C GLY A 49 -1.17 14.47 -9.25
N GLU A 50 -0.82 14.07 -10.48
CA GLU A 50 -1.71 13.42 -11.43
C GLU A 50 -2.16 12.05 -10.93
N ASP A 51 -1.25 11.23 -10.37
CA ASP A 51 -1.61 9.94 -9.76
C ASP A 51 -2.58 10.10 -8.58
N ALA A 52 -2.35 11.13 -7.76
CA ALA A 52 -3.24 11.47 -6.65
C ALA A 52 -4.62 11.92 -7.16
N LEU A 53 -4.68 12.65 -8.28
CA LEU A 53 -5.93 13.06 -8.91
C LEU A 53 -6.72 11.86 -9.44
N GLU A 54 -6.08 10.89 -10.09
CA GLU A 54 -6.74 9.66 -10.55
C GLU A 54 -7.31 8.86 -9.37
N THR A 55 -6.57 8.76 -8.27
CA THR A 55 -7.07 8.14 -7.04
C THR A 55 -8.31 8.87 -6.51
N LEU A 56 -8.31 10.21 -6.53
CA LEU A 56 -9.45 11.01 -6.09
C LEU A 56 -10.69 10.79 -6.98
N LYS A 57 -10.53 10.64 -8.30
CA LYS A 57 -11.65 10.31 -9.20
C LYS A 57 -12.30 8.98 -8.82
N VAL A 58 -11.49 7.96 -8.54
CA VAL A 58 -11.97 6.63 -8.11
C VAL A 58 -12.77 6.74 -6.81
N ILE A 59 -12.22 7.42 -5.79
CA ILE A 59 -12.90 7.60 -4.50
C ILE A 59 -14.25 8.30 -4.68
N ASN A 60 -14.30 9.34 -5.51
CA ASN A 60 -15.53 10.06 -5.80
C ASN A 60 -16.57 9.17 -6.49
N ALA A 61 -16.15 8.34 -7.46
CA ALA A 61 -17.04 7.42 -8.15
C ALA A 61 -17.57 6.31 -7.23
N ILE A 62 -16.76 5.82 -6.30
CA ILE A 62 -17.20 4.87 -5.25
C ILE A 62 -18.28 5.52 -4.39
N ARG A 63 -18.05 6.75 -3.92
CA ARG A 63 -19.04 7.48 -3.11
C ARG A 63 -20.35 7.67 -3.88
N GLU A 64 -20.27 8.13 -5.12
CA GLU A 64 -21.45 8.32 -5.97
C GLU A 64 -22.19 7.00 -6.24
N SER A 65 -21.45 5.91 -6.47
CA SER A 65 -22.02 4.57 -6.65
C SER A 65 -22.77 4.11 -5.41
N ALA A 66 -22.21 4.35 -4.22
CA ALA A 66 -22.83 3.98 -2.95
C ALA A 66 -24.13 4.75 -2.71
N ASP A 67 -24.14 6.06 -3.00
CA ASP A 67 -25.31 6.92 -2.84
C ASP A 67 -26.44 6.57 -3.81
N LYS A 68 -26.09 6.18 -5.05
CA LYS A 68 -27.08 5.91 -6.11
C LYS A 68 -27.44 4.44 -6.27
N GLY A 69 -26.70 3.52 -5.64
CA GLY A 69 -26.90 2.07 -5.78
C GLY A 69 -26.65 1.54 -7.20
N GLN A 70 -25.81 2.21 -8.00
CA GLN A 70 -25.53 1.82 -9.39
C GLN A 70 -24.06 2.04 -9.74
N LYS A 71 -23.59 1.31 -10.76
CA LYS A 71 -22.21 1.41 -11.25
C LYS A 71 -21.92 2.78 -11.88
N ILE A 72 -20.84 3.42 -11.45
CA ILE A 72 -20.29 4.65 -12.05
C ILE A 72 -19.07 4.31 -12.89
N TYR A 73 -18.98 4.88 -14.09
CA TYR A 73 -17.82 4.77 -14.97
C TYR A 73 -16.98 6.05 -14.88
N ILE A 74 -15.66 5.87 -14.79
CA ILE A 74 -14.66 6.93 -14.76
C ILE A 74 -13.81 6.81 -16.02
N ASN A 75 -13.43 7.97 -16.58
CA ASN A 75 -12.57 8.10 -17.76
C ASN A 75 -11.13 8.42 -17.36
#